data_AF-A0A3N5AI72-F1
#
_entry.id   AF-A0A3N5AI72-F1
#
_cell.length_a   1.000
_cell.length_b   1.000
_cell.length_c   1.000
_cell.angle_alpha   90.00
_cell.angle_beta   90.00
_cell.angle_gamma   90.00
#
_symmetry.space_group_name_H-M   'P 1'
#
loop_
_entity.id
_entity.type
_entity.pdbx_description
1 polymer ?
#
loop_
_entity_poly.entity_id
_entity_poly.type
_entity_poly.pdbx_seq_one_letter_code
_entity_poly.pdbx_strand_id
1 'polypeptide(L)'
;MGTWDIGHFDNDTAADFAYTLDETAMDQRENLIRTTLTRTVQTQDYLDSSDAVEAVAAAALVAAQCPDGEPITTSYGPNEALPVLASDLRTLAVEALDRVLAGESELAELWDETPEGPLWRQIVGQLRATLHSQPELQETPAARDLNLLTQRDQTTEVEPEPEFREHLGACFGTMVVLSTTRG
;
A
#
# COMPACT_ATOMS: atom_id res chain seq x y z
N MET A 1 -21.70 -20.30 -14.00
CA MET A 1 -21.50 -18.87 -14.28
C MET A 1 -20.35 -18.75 -15.26
N GLY A 2 -20.51 -17.96 -16.31
CA GLY A 2 -19.54 -17.78 -17.39
C GLY A 2 -18.67 -16.54 -17.19
N THR A 3 -17.51 -16.57 -17.84
CA THR A 3 -16.51 -15.50 -17.87
C THR A 3 -16.21 -15.18 -19.33
N TRP A 4 -16.18 -13.90 -19.71
CA TRP A 4 -15.94 -13.48 -21.10
C TRP A 4 -14.70 -12.61 -21.29
N ASP A 5 -14.15 -12.08 -20.19
CA ASP A 5 -12.86 -11.37 -20.18
C ASP A 5 -12.24 -11.46 -18.77
N ILE A 6 -11.09 -10.81 -18.56
CA ILE A 6 -10.27 -10.88 -17.34
C ILE A 6 -10.52 -9.73 -16.36
N GLY A 7 -11.40 -8.78 -16.69
CA GLY A 7 -11.68 -7.63 -15.85
C GLY A 7 -12.54 -7.99 -14.62
N HIS A 8 -12.56 -7.08 -13.63
CA HIS A 8 -13.20 -7.31 -12.33
C HIS A 8 -14.70 -7.61 -12.41
N PHE A 9 -15.36 -7.18 -13.49
CA PHE A 9 -16.80 -7.34 -13.74
C PHE A 9 -17.10 -8.20 -14.99
N ASP A 10 -16.08 -8.82 -15.61
CA ASP A 10 -16.24 -9.53 -16.88
C ASP A 10 -16.63 -11.01 -16.73
N ASN A 11 -17.56 -11.25 -15.81
CA ASN A 11 -18.16 -12.55 -15.55
C ASN A 11 -19.57 -12.38 -14.95
N ASP A 12 -20.40 -13.43 -15.07
CA ASP A 12 -21.80 -13.37 -14.66
C ASP A 12 -21.96 -13.03 -13.17
N THR A 13 -21.15 -13.62 -12.29
CA THR A 13 -21.28 -13.43 -10.84
C THR A 13 -20.97 -12.00 -10.40
N ALA A 14 -19.96 -11.36 -10.99
CA ALA A 14 -19.65 -9.97 -10.70
C ALA A 14 -20.72 -9.01 -11.26
N ALA A 15 -21.30 -9.34 -12.42
CA ALA A 15 -22.42 -8.59 -12.98
C ALA A 15 -23.69 -8.71 -12.10
N ASP A 16 -23.98 -9.90 -11.57
CA ASP A 16 -25.09 -10.12 -10.63
C ASP A 16 -24.87 -9.36 -9.31
N PHE A 17 -23.63 -9.30 -8.82
CA PHE A 17 -23.27 -8.49 -7.66
C PHE A 17 -23.46 -6.99 -7.92
N ALA A 18 -23.03 -6.48 -9.08
CA ALA A 18 -23.26 -5.10 -9.49
C ALA A 18 -24.76 -4.76 -9.54
N TYR A 19 -25.57 -5.65 -10.13
CA TYR A 19 -27.02 -5.50 -10.17
C TYR A 19 -27.64 -5.47 -8.76
N THR A 20 -27.20 -6.37 -7.88
CA THR A 20 -27.64 -6.41 -6.48
C THR A 20 -27.29 -5.11 -5.74
N LEU A 21 -26.11 -4.56 -6.00
CA LEU A 21 -25.65 -3.30 -5.42
C LEU A 21 -26.48 -2.10 -5.90
N ASP A 22 -26.85 -2.08 -7.18
CA ASP A 22 -27.74 -1.06 -7.75
C ASP A 22 -29.14 -1.09 -7.11
N GLU A 23 -29.71 -2.29 -6.91
CA GLU A 23 -31.01 -2.47 -6.24
C GLU A 23 -30.96 -2.23 -4.71
N THR A 24 -29.77 -2.20 -4.13
CA THR A 24 -29.58 -1.94 -2.70
C THR A 24 -29.72 -0.44 -2.41
N ALA A 25 -30.46 -0.11 -1.35
CA ALA A 25 -30.62 1.28 -0.90
C ALA A 25 -29.26 1.96 -0.64
N MET A 26 -29.14 3.24 -0.99
CA MET A 26 -27.88 4.00 -0.97
C MET A 26 -27.11 3.89 0.36
N ASP A 27 -27.81 3.93 1.49
CA ASP A 27 -27.25 3.84 2.83
C ASP A 27 -26.82 2.42 3.24
N GLN A 28 -27.24 1.40 2.50
CA GLN A 28 -26.90 -0.02 2.73
C GLN A 28 -25.81 -0.55 1.79
N ARG A 29 -25.46 0.18 0.73
CA ARG A 29 -24.44 -0.25 -0.26
C ARG A 29 -23.07 -0.48 0.36
N GLU A 30 -22.63 0.40 1.27
CA GLU A 30 -21.38 0.16 2.01
C GLU A 30 -21.44 -1.12 2.83
N ASN A 31 -22.58 -1.39 3.48
CA ASN A 31 -22.75 -2.58 4.29
C ASN A 31 -22.69 -3.86 3.44
N LEU A 32 -23.27 -3.86 2.24
CA LEU A 32 -23.16 -4.96 1.29
C LEU A 32 -21.69 -5.24 0.92
N ILE A 33 -20.96 -4.20 0.49
CA ILE A 33 -19.53 -4.30 0.16
C ILE A 33 -18.73 -4.85 1.35
N ARG A 34 -18.94 -4.29 2.54
CA ARG A 34 -18.26 -4.72 3.77
C ARG A 34 -18.56 -6.18 4.09
N THR A 35 -19.82 -6.60 3.97
CA THR A 35 -20.25 -7.97 4.28
C THR A 35 -19.63 -8.97 3.31
N THR A 36 -19.63 -8.67 2.02
CA THR A 36 -18.97 -9.48 0.99
C THR A 36 -17.49 -9.69 1.30
N LEU A 37 -16.74 -8.61 1.54
CA LEU A 37 -15.31 -8.69 1.87
C LEU A 37 -15.06 -9.45 3.18
N THR A 38 -15.87 -9.18 4.21
CA THR A 38 -15.76 -9.84 5.53
C THR A 38 -16.00 -11.34 5.42
N ARG A 39 -17.04 -11.76 4.68
CA ARG A 39 -17.34 -13.18 4.45
C ARG A 39 -16.13 -13.88 3.85
N THR A 40 -15.54 -13.31 2.79
CA THR A 40 -14.36 -13.88 2.13
C THR A 40 -13.19 -14.03 3.10
N VAL A 41 -12.86 -12.99 3.88
CA VAL A 41 -11.78 -13.05 4.87
C VAL A 41 -12.04 -14.11 5.95
N GLN A 42 -13.30 -14.32 6.33
CA GLN A 42 -13.68 -15.26 7.39
C GLN A 42 -13.78 -16.72 6.92
N THR A 43 -13.75 -16.99 5.61
CA THR A 43 -13.73 -18.34 5.06
C THR A 43 -12.37 -19.01 5.35
N GLN A 44 -12.36 -19.92 6.33
CA GLN A 44 -11.17 -20.64 6.80
C GLN A 44 -10.88 -21.91 6.01
N ASP A 45 -11.90 -22.50 5.41
CA ASP A 45 -11.83 -23.64 4.52
C ASP A 45 -11.68 -23.17 3.07
N TYR A 46 -12.00 -24.03 2.11
CA TYR A 46 -11.85 -23.72 0.69
C TYR A 46 -12.79 -22.58 0.26
N LEU A 47 -12.24 -21.55 -0.39
CA LEU A 47 -13.02 -20.39 -0.85
C LEU A 47 -13.66 -20.69 -2.21
N ASP A 48 -14.98 -20.66 -2.24
CA ASP A 48 -15.79 -20.83 -3.45
C ASP A 48 -15.53 -19.69 -4.46
N SER A 49 -15.56 -20.04 -5.75
CA SER A 49 -15.29 -19.10 -6.83
C SER A 49 -16.28 -17.94 -6.85
N SER A 50 -17.54 -18.17 -6.51
CA SER A 50 -18.55 -17.11 -6.48
C SER A 50 -18.24 -16.05 -5.41
N ASP A 51 -17.91 -16.49 -4.19
CA ASP A 51 -17.50 -15.60 -3.09
C ASP A 51 -16.20 -14.85 -3.42
N ALA A 52 -15.25 -15.53 -4.08
CA ALA A 52 -14.00 -14.91 -4.51
C ALA A 52 -14.20 -13.84 -5.59
N VAL A 53 -15.09 -14.10 -6.55
CA VAL A 53 -15.43 -13.14 -7.62
C VAL A 53 -16.10 -11.89 -7.03
N GLU A 54 -17.10 -12.08 -6.16
CA GLU A 54 -17.77 -10.95 -5.52
C GLU A 54 -16.78 -10.11 -4.70
N ALA A 55 -15.80 -10.75 -4.05
CA ALA A 55 -14.75 -10.03 -3.32
C ALA A 55 -13.85 -9.20 -4.23
N VAL A 56 -13.47 -9.72 -5.41
CA VAL A 56 -12.68 -8.95 -6.40
C VAL A 56 -13.49 -7.76 -6.91
N ALA A 57 -14.77 -7.95 -7.23
CA ALA A 57 -15.65 -6.87 -7.66
C ALA A 57 -15.83 -5.81 -6.55
N ALA A 58 -16.10 -6.22 -5.31
CA ALA A 58 -16.21 -5.34 -4.16
C ALA A 58 -14.90 -4.56 -3.90
N ALA A 59 -13.74 -5.22 -4.01
CA ALA A 59 -12.44 -4.58 -3.86
C ALA A 59 -12.17 -3.55 -4.98
N ALA A 60 -12.60 -3.82 -6.22
CA ALA A 60 -12.52 -2.87 -7.33
C ALA A 60 -13.31 -1.57 -7.06
N LEU A 61 -14.48 -1.68 -6.42
CA LEU A 61 -15.28 -0.52 -6.03
C LEU A 61 -14.62 0.32 -4.92
N VAL A 62 -13.98 -0.33 -3.96
CA VAL A 62 -13.18 0.36 -2.92
C VAL A 62 -11.98 1.05 -3.56
N ALA A 63 -11.28 0.36 -4.48
CA ALA A 63 -10.12 0.90 -5.17
C ALA A 63 -10.48 2.10 -6.06
N ALA A 64 -11.66 2.10 -6.72
CA ALA A 64 -12.13 3.21 -7.53
C ALA A 64 -12.33 4.52 -6.74
N GLN A 65 -12.47 4.46 -5.40
CA GLN A 65 -12.50 5.64 -4.52
C GLN A 65 -11.13 5.99 -3.92
N CYS A 66 -10.05 5.31 -4.33
CA CYS A 66 -8.68 5.66 -3.95
C CYS A 66 -8.12 6.76 -4.88
N PRO A 67 -7.10 7.53 -4.44
CA PRO A 67 -6.51 8.59 -5.26
C PRO A 67 -5.97 8.11 -6.62
N ASP A 68 -5.36 6.92 -6.64
CA ASP A 68 -4.86 6.25 -7.85
C ASP A 68 -5.86 5.25 -8.44
N GLY A 69 -7.13 5.36 -8.01
CA GLY A 69 -8.22 4.50 -8.44
C GLY A 69 -8.77 4.92 -9.78
N GLU A 70 -9.00 3.95 -10.67
CA GLU A 70 -9.73 4.18 -11.91
C GLU A 70 -11.23 3.94 -11.70
N PRO A 71 -12.11 4.78 -12.27
CA PRO A 71 -13.55 4.57 -12.19
C PRO A 71 -13.95 3.29 -12.93
N ILE A 72 -14.96 2.60 -12.39
CA ILE A 72 -15.57 1.46 -13.08
C ILE A 72 -16.43 2.00 -14.23
N THR A 73 -16.05 1.66 -15.46
CA THR A 73 -16.68 2.19 -16.70
C THR A 73 -17.31 1.11 -17.58
N THR A 74 -17.16 -0.16 -17.22
CA THR A 74 -17.80 -1.28 -17.92
C THR A 74 -19.32 -1.28 -17.73
N SER A 75 -20.06 -1.71 -18.74
CA SER A 75 -21.53 -1.86 -18.66
C SER A 75 -21.97 -2.97 -17.71
N TYR A 76 -21.04 -3.82 -17.26
CA TYR A 76 -21.29 -4.90 -16.29
C TYR A 76 -21.00 -4.48 -14.85
N GLY A 77 -20.49 -3.26 -14.62
CA GLY A 77 -20.35 -2.67 -13.29
C GLY A 77 -21.66 -2.02 -12.80
N PRO A 78 -21.69 -1.53 -11.55
CA PRO A 78 -22.85 -0.83 -11.01
C PRO A 78 -23.07 0.47 -11.79
N ASN A 79 -24.35 0.78 -12.06
CA ASN A 79 -24.77 1.99 -12.77
C ASN A 79 -25.10 3.13 -11.81
N GLU A 80 -25.43 2.80 -10.56
CA GLU A 80 -25.85 3.76 -9.56
C GLU A 80 -24.69 4.21 -8.67
N ALA A 81 -24.79 5.43 -8.13
CA ALA A 81 -23.70 6.01 -7.35
C ALA A 81 -23.44 5.31 -6.01
N LEU A 82 -22.18 5.08 -5.65
CA LEU A 82 -21.83 4.59 -4.32
C LEU A 82 -21.80 5.72 -3.28
N PRO A 83 -22.10 5.42 -2.00
CA PRO A 83 -21.75 6.32 -0.92
C PRO A 83 -20.22 6.48 -0.85
N VAL A 84 -19.78 7.51 -0.12
CA VAL A 84 -18.36 7.62 0.26
C VAL A 84 -18.05 6.47 1.21
N LEU A 85 -17.16 5.58 0.78
CA LEU A 85 -16.80 4.38 1.52
C LEU A 85 -15.84 4.70 2.66
N ALA A 86 -16.06 4.08 3.82
CA ALA A 86 -15.15 4.19 4.95
C ALA A 86 -13.72 3.71 4.60
N SER A 87 -12.70 4.42 5.09
CA SER A 87 -11.31 4.18 4.73
C SER A 87 -10.76 2.83 5.20
N ASP A 88 -11.35 2.25 6.26
CA ASP A 88 -11.00 0.94 6.79
C ASP A 88 -11.35 -0.21 5.82
N LEU A 89 -12.27 0.03 4.86
CA LEU A 89 -12.57 -0.93 3.81
C LEU A 89 -11.37 -1.22 2.90
N ARG A 90 -10.38 -0.32 2.81
CA ARG A 90 -9.16 -0.58 2.04
C ARG A 90 -8.36 -1.74 2.61
N THR A 91 -8.17 -1.75 3.93
CA THR A 91 -7.47 -2.84 4.63
C THR A 91 -8.24 -4.13 4.50
N LEU A 92 -9.57 -4.09 4.70
CA LEU A 92 -10.42 -5.27 4.54
C LEU A 92 -10.41 -5.82 3.10
N ALA A 93 -10.42 -4.93 2.10
CA ALA A 93 -10.34 -5.33 0.69
C ALA A 93 -9.00 -5.98 0.35
N VAL A 94 -7.88 -5.46 0.88
CA VAL A 94 -6.57 -6.11 0.74
C VAL A 94 -6.59 -7.51 1.34
N GLU A 95 -7.11 -7.69 2.55
CA GLU A 95 -7.19 -8.99 3.22
C GLU A 95 -8.04 -9.97 2.40
N ALA A 96 -9.16 -9.50 1.84
CA ALA A 96 -10.00 -10.32 0.97
C ALA A 96 -9.27 -10.73 -0.31
N LEU A 97 -8.53 -9.82 -0.97
CA LEU A 97 -7.73 -10.13 -2.16
C LEU A 97 -6.59 -11.09 -1.84
N ASP A 98 -5.93 -10.94 -0.69
CA ASP A 98 -4.92 -11.89 -0.22
C ASP A 98 -5.52 -13.30 -0.04
N ARG A 99 -6.74 -13.36 0.50
CA ARG A 99 -7.49 -14.62 0.63
C ARG A 99 -7.89 -15.20 -0.73
N VAL A 100 -8.30 -14.37 -1.70
CA VAL A 100 -8.63 -14.80 -3.07
C VAL A 100 -7.41 -15.36 -3.81
N LEU A 101 -6.24 -14.78 -3.62
CA LEU A 101 -5.00 -15.18 -4.30
C LEU A 101 -4.29 -16.38 -3.66
N ALA A 102 -4.71 -16.77 -2.45
CA ALA A 102 -4.16 -17.91 -1.73
C ALA A 102 -4.45 -19.25 -2.42
N GLY A 103 -3.73 -20.30 -2.03
CA GLY A 103 -3.85 -21.63 -2.66
C GLY A 103 -5.14 -22.38 -2.36
N GLU A 104 -5.95 -21.95 -1.38
CA GLU A 104 -7.23 -22.57 -1.02
C GLU A 104 -8.40 -21.73 -1.58
N SER A 105 -8.37 -21.44 -2.88
CA SER A 105 -9.32 -20.56 -3.57
C SER A 105 -9.68 -21.13 -4.93
N GLU A 106 -10.95 -21.51 -5.11
CA GLU A 106 -11.44 -22.09 -6.37
C GLU A 106 -11.21 -21.15 -7.55
N LEU A 107 -11.47 -19.85 -7.37
CA LEU A 107 -11.25 -18.88 -8.44
C LEU A 107 -9.78 -18.83 -8.88
N ALA A 108 -8.84 -18.89 -7.93
CA ALA A 108 -7.42 -18.87 -8.26
C ALA A 108 -6.99 -20.14 -8.99
N GLU A 109 -7.46 -21.31 -8.53
CA GLU A 109 -7.23 -22.59 -9.20
C GLU A 109 -7.79 -22.59 -10.63
N LEU A 110 -9.04 -22.14 -10.81
CA LEU A 110 -9.68 -22.03 -12.11
C LEU A 110 -8.89 -21.14 -13.07
N TRP A 111 -8.37 -20.00 -12.61
CA TRP A 111 -7.54 -19.14 -13.45
C TRP A 111 -6.17 -19.74 -13.76
N ASP A 112 -5.54 -20.43 -12.80
CA ASP A 112 -4.25 -21.11 -13.00
C ASP A 112 -4.31 -22.23 -14.07
N GLU A 113 -5.50 -22.79 -14.30
CA GLU A 113 -5.75 -23.77 -15.37
C GLU A 113 -5.90 -23.14 -16.77
N THR A 114 -5.89 -21.80 -16.87
CA THR A 114 -6.01 -21.08 -18.15
C THR A 114 -4.70 -20.41 -18.58
N PRO A 115 -4.49 -20.18 -19.90
CA PRO A 115 -3.35 -19.40 -20.40
C PRO A 115 -3.29 -17.96 -19.86
N GLU A 116 -4.45 -17.37 -19.55
CA GLU A 116 -4.60 -16.01 -19.05
C GLU A 116 -4.38 -15.89 -17.52
N GLY A 117 -4.24 -17.01 -16.80
CA GLY A 117 -4.05 -17.04 -15.34
C GLY A 117 -2.97 -16.07 -14.82
N PRO A 118 -1.75 -16.05 -15.39
CA PRO A 118 -0.72 -15.09 -14.99
C PRO A 118 -1.15 -13.62 -15.15
N LEU A 119 -1.91 -13.30 -16.20
CA LEU A 119 -2.42 -11.95 -16.44
C LEU A 119 -3.54 -11.59 -15.48
N TRP A 120 -4.47 -12.51 -15.20
CA TRP A 120 -5.51 -12.31 -14.20
C TRP A 120 -4.90 -12.03 -12.81
N ARG A 121 -3.90 -12.83 -12.39
CA ARG A 121 -3.17 -12.59 -11.13
C ARG A 121 -2.50 -11.23 -11.09
N GLN A 122 -1.93 -10.77 -12.21
CA GLN A 122 -1.35 -9.43 -12.31
C GLN A 122 -2.40 -8.34 -12.13
N ILE A 123 -3.59 -8.47 -12.73
CA ILE A 123 -4.70 -7.52 -12.58
C ILE A 123 -5.15 -7.43 -11.13
N VAL A 124 -5.38 -8.58 -10.47
CA VAL A 124 -5.75 -8.61 -9.05
C VAL A 124 -4.64 -8.05 -8.15
N GLY A 125 -3.37 -8.32 -8.49
CA GLY A 125 -2.22 -7.74 -7.80
C GLY A 125 -2.11 -6.22 -7.95
N GLN A 126 -2.42 -5.68 -9.13
CA GLN A 126 -2.46 -4.23 -9.35
C GLN A 126 -3.60 -3.57 -8.57
N LEU A 127 -4.78 -4.21 -8.56
CA LEU A 127 -5.91 -3.77 -7.75
C LEU A 127 -5.54 -3.69 -6.27
N ARG A 128 -4.86 -4.73 -5.76
CA ARG A 128 -4.34 -4.76 -4.39
C ARG A 128 -3.34 -3.62 -4.11
N ALA A 129 -2.47 -3.30 -5.07
CA ALA A 129 -1.51 -2.20 -4.92
C ALA A 129 -2.21 -0.84 -4.81
N THR A 130 -3.23 -0.57 -5.62
CA THR A 130 -4.05 0.66 -5.56
C THR A 130 -4.71 0.84 -4.19
N LEU A 131 -5.13 -0.25 -3.54
CA LEU A 131 -5.72 -0.21 -2.19
C LEU A 131 -4.68 0.10 -1.10
N HIS A 132 -3.41 -0.29 -1.30
CA HIS A 132 -2.30 -0.02 -0.38
C HIS A 132 -1.73 1.38 -0.48
N SER A 133 -1.92 2.07 -1.62
CA SER A 133 -1.53 3.47 -1.78
C SER A 133 -2.25 4.33 -0.73
N GLN A 134 -1.59 4.50 0.42
CA GLN A 134 -1.97 5.50 1.39
C GLN A 134 -1.84 6.86 0.70
N PRO A 135 -2.71 7.85 1.01
CA PRO A 135 -2.32 9.22 0.73
C PRO A 135 -1.03 9.44 1.51
N GLU A 136 0.12 9.47 0.83
CA GLU A 136 1.32 10.00 1.44
C GLU A 136 0.92 11.35 2.00
N LEU A 137 1.16 11.53 3.30
CA LEU A 137 1.20 12.85 3.90
C LEU A 137 2.18 13.66 3.05
N GLN A 138 1.66 14.40 2.08
CA GLN A 138 2.45 15.35 1.31
C GLN A 138 2.90 16.40 2.32
N GLU A 139 4.08 16.18 2.91
CA GLU A 139 4.84 17.22 3.57
C GLU A 139 5.00 18.35 2.56
N THR A 140 4.21 19.40 2.74
CA THR A 140 4.34 20.61 1.93
C THR A 140 5.80 21.08 1.95
N PRO A 141 6.34 21.58 0.83
CA PRO A 141 7.72 22.09 0.77
C PRO A 141 8.03 23.17 1.82
N ALA A 142 7.00 23.80 2.40
CA ALA A 142 7.11 24.80 3.45
C ALA A 142 7.61 24.26 4.80
N ALA A 143 7.51 22.95 5.07
CA ALA A 143 7.98 22.37 6.33
C ALA A 143 9.51 22.20 6.38
N ARG A 144 10.20 22.21 5.23
CA ARG A 144 11.67 22.11 5.17
C ARG A 144 12.39 23.39 5.61
N ASP A 145 11.76 24.54 5.49
CA ASP A 145 12.41 25.82 5.82
C ASP A 145 12.41 26.16 7.32
N LEU A 146 11.46 25.64 8.10
CA LEU A 146 11.39 25.96 9.53
C LEU A 146 12.46 25.23 10.36
N ASN A 147 12.87 24.03 9.95
CA ASN A 147 13.84 23.22 10.71
C ASN A 147 15.29 23.73 10.55
N LEU A 148 15.56 24.58 9.55
CA LEU A 148 16.87 25.21 9.34
C LEU A 148 17.06 26.52 10.11
N LEU A 149 15.97 27.18 10.54
CA LEU A 149 16.03 28.43 11.31
C LEU A 149 16.19 28.18 12.81
N THR A 150 15.76 27.02 13.32
CA THR A 150 15.86 26.68 14.76
C THR A 150 17.25 26.19 15.18
N GLN A 151 18.11 25.75 14.25
CA GLN A 151 19.44 25.19 14.58
C GLN A 151 20.60 26.19 14.60
N ARG A 152 20.35 27.49 14.32
CA ARG A 152 21.43 28.49 14.22
C ARG A 152 21.73 29.28 15.51
N ASP A 153 20.99 29.06 16.60
CA ASP A 153 21.09 29.89 17.81
C ASP A 153 21.92 29.26 18.95
N GLN A 154 22.70 28.21 18.69
CA GLN A 154 23.58 27.58 19.68
C GLN A 154 25.03 27.51 19.19
N THR A 155 25.71 28.65 19.15
CA THR A 155 27.16 28.71 19.43
C THR A 155 27.48 30.04 20.11
N THR A 156 27.52 29.97 21.43
CA THR A 156 27.96 31.02 22.34
C THR A 156 29.47 31.24 22.22
N GLU A 157 29.85 32.50 22.41
CA GLU A 157 31.17 33.13 22.47
C GLU A 157 32.28 32.33 23.18
N VAL A 158 33.51 32.33 22.63
CA VAL A 158 34.78 32.44 23.39
C VAL A 158 35.88 33.09 22.51
N GLU A 159 36.35 34.28 22.92
CA GLU A 159 37.63 34.94 22.54
C GLU A 159 38.63 34.83 23.72
N PRO A 160 39.92 35.25 23.64
CA PRO A 160 40.83 35.44 22.49
C PRO A 160 42.25 34.82 22.69
N GLU A 161 43.06 34.90 21.63
CA GLU A 161 44.50 34.58 21.51
C GLU A 161 45.44 35.25 22.54
N PRO A 162 46.66 34.70 22.73
CA PRO A 162 47.84 35.56 22.91
C PRO A 162 49.00 35.23 21.97
N GLU A 163 49.49 36.29 21.34
CA GLU A 163 50.67 36.36 20.48
C GLU A 163 52.02 36.14 21.22
N PHE A 164 52.92 35.42 20.55
CA PHE A 164 54.37 35.66 20.34
C PHE A 164 55.30 36.05 21.51
N ARG A 165 56.37 35.24 21.73
CA ARG A 165 57.77 35.72 21.63
C ARG A 165 58.86 34.63 21.68
N GLU A 166 59.89 34.89 20.89
CA GLU A 166 61.14 34.16 20.60
C GLU A 166 61.99 33.79 21.84
N HIS A 167 62.90 32.81 21.70
CA HIS A 167 64.36 33.04 21.45
C HIS A 167 65.24 31.85 21.92
N LEU A 168 66.09 31.37 21.00
CA LEU A 168 67.41 30.73 21.16
C LEU A 168 67.62 29.50 22.08
N GLY A 169 68.23 28.46 21.48
CA GLY A 169 69.54 28.00 21.96
C GLY A 169 69.70 26.55 22.41
N ALA A 170 70.57 25.85 21.66
CA ALA A 170 71.52 24.83 22.13
C ALA A 170 71.05 23.39 22.47
N CYS A 171 71.35 22.50 21.52
CA CYS A 171 72.24 21.32 21.60
C CYS A 171 72.26 20.36 22.81
N PHE A 172 72.49 19.09 22.44
CA PHE A 172 72.74 17.86 23.22
C PHE A 172 71.46 17.18 23.73
N GLY A 173 71.21 15.88 23.55
CA GLY A 173 72.01 14.75 23.06
C GLY A 173 71.42 13.46 23.67
N THR A 174 71.58 12.34 22.96
CA THR A 174 71.48 10.95 23.47
C THR A 174 70.10 10.25 23.41
N MET A 175 69.81 9.69 22.23
CA MET A 175 69.66 8.24 21.89
C MET A 175 69.39 7.20 23.01
N VAL A 176 68.77 6.06 22.61
CA VAL A 176 68.77 4.69 23.23
C VAL A 176 67.56 4.48 24.20
N VAL A 177 66.58 3.56 24.08
CA VAL A 177 66.38 2.25 23.40
C VAL A 177 64.88 1.89 23.26
N LEU A 178 64.61 1.13 22.20
CA LEU A 178 63.54 0.16 21.93
C LEU A 178 62.74 -0.40 23.13
N SER A 179 61.45 -0.70 22.92
CA SER A 179 61.00 -2.07 22.56
C SER A 179 59.49 -2.19 22.40
N THR A 180 59.12 -2.73 21.24
CA THR A 180 57.90 -3.46 20.90
C THR A 180 57.50 -4.47 21.98
N THR A 181 56.19 -4.73 22.15
CA THR A 181 55.48 -6.04 22.08
C THR A 181 54.05 -5.79 22.60
N ARG A 182 53.03 -5.66 21.74
CA ARG A 182 52.08 -6.72 21.33
C ARG A 182 51.51 -7.57 22.48
N GLY A 183 50.18 -7.55 22.57
CA GLY A 183 49.32 -8.43 23.35
C GLY A 183 47.89 -8.03 23.06
#